data_AF-H5X4A6-F1
#
_entry.id   AF-H5X4A6-F1
#
_cell.length_a   1.000
_cell.length_b   1.000
_cell.length_c   1.000
_cell.angle_alpha   90.00
_cell.angle_beta   90.00
_cell.angle_gamma   90.00
#
_symmetry.space_group_name_H-M   'P 1'
#
loop_
_entity.id
_entity.type
_entity.pdbx_description
1 polymer ?
#
loop_
_entity_poly.entity_id
_entity_poly.type
_entity_poly.pdbx_seq_one_letter_code
_entity_poly.pdbx_strand_id
1 'polypeptide(L)' 'MLYLLAAIGALTIAVLLWRVFGAERVGVSSRQAPVAPDDDPDFLRKLGEQQKKQDDEGTG' A
#
# COMPACT_ATOMS: atom_id res chain seq x y z
N MET A 1 -5.30 -25.24 41.75
CA MET A 1 -5.67 -25.76 40.42
C MET A 1 -6.46 -24.76 39.59
N LEU A 2 -7.57 -24.21 40.08
CA LEU A 2 -8.33 -23.17 39.36
C LEU A 2 -7.49 -21.95 38.96
N TYR A 3 -6.60 -21.48 39.84
CA TYR A 3 -5.68 -20.37 39.52
C TYR A 3 -4.73 -20.67 38.35
N LEU A 4 -4.30 -21.92 38.20
CA LEU A 4 -3.45 -22.32 37.08
C LEU A 4 -4.23 -22.29 35.77
N LEU A 5 -5.46 -22.80 35.77
CA LEU A 5 -6.35 -22.74 34.61
C LEU A 5 -6.71 -21.30 34.26
N ALA A 6 -6.97 -20.45 35.26
CA ALA A 6 -7.23 -19.03 35.06
C ALA A 6 -6.03 -18.29 34.49
N ALA A 7 -4.81 -18.60 34.95
CA ALA A 7 -3.58 -18.02 34.42
C ALA A 7 -3.36 -18.40 32.95
N ILE A 8 -3.58 -19.67 32.60
CA ILE A 8 -3.49 -20.14 31.21
C ILE A 8 -4.55 -19.44 30.34
N GLY A 9 -5.80 -19.37 30.81
CA GLY A 9 -6.88 -18.69 30.10
C GLY A 9 -6.64 -17.18 29.92
N ALA A 10 -6.10 -16.51 30.93
CA ALA A 10 -5.75 -15.09 30.83
C ALA A 10 -4.62 -14.87 29.81
N LEU A 11 -3.60 -15.75 29.80
CA LEU A 11 -2.48 -15.67 28.86
C LEU A 11 -2.94 -15.90 27.42
N THR A 12 -3.81 -16.87 27.16
CA THR A 12 -4.34 -17.11 25.81
C THR A 12 -5.16 -15.94 25.30
N ILE A 13 -6.02 -15.35 26.14
CA ILE A 13 -6.79 -14.14 25.78
C ILE A 13 -5.85 -12.98 25.47
N ALA A 14 -4.82 -12.74 26.30
CA ALA A 14 -3.85 -11.68 26.07
C ALA A 14 -3.11 -11.83 24.73
N VAL A 15 -2.68 -13.05 24.39
CA VAL A 15 -2.03 -13.36 23.10
C VAL A 15 -2.98 -13.15 21.93
N LEU A 16 -4.25 -13.56 22.05
CA LEU A 16 -5.26 -13.35 21.00
C LEU A 16 -5.52 -11.86 20.77
N LEU A 17 -5.67 -11.09 21.84
CA LEU A 17 -5.84 -9.64 21.76
C LEU A 17 -4.61 -8.99 21.12
N TRP A 18 -3.40 -9.39 21.52
CA TRP A 18 -2.16 -8.93 20.86
C TRP A 18 -2.15 -9.28 19.37
N ARG A 19 -2.57 -10.49 18.98
CA ARG A 19 -2.55 -10.92 17.58
C ARG A 19 -3.55 -10.16 16.72
N VAL A 20 -4.70 -9.81 17.27
CA VAL A 20 -5.75 -9.03 16.61
C VAL A 20 -5.34 -7.57 16.49
N PHE A 21 -4.95 -6.92 17.60
CA PHE A 21 -4.68 -5.48 17.61
C PHE A 21 -3.24 -5.09 17.27
N GLY A 22 -2.27 -5.97 17.51
CA GLY A 22 -0.85 -5.73 17.26
C GLY A 22 -0.42 -6.02 15.82
N ALA A 23 -1.11 -6.93 15.11
CA ALA A 23 -0.82 -7.21 13.71
C ALA A 23 -1.18 -6.05 12.78
N GLU A 24 -2.19 -5.24 13.12
CA GLU A 24 -2.55 -4.04 12.36
C GLU A 24 -1.50 -2.92 12.48
N ARG A 25 -0.68 -2.92 13.53
CA ARG A 25 0.26 -1.82 13.81
C ARG A 25 1.71 -2.12 13.45
N VAL A 26 2.06 -3.39 13.19
CA VAL A 26 3.40 -3.80 12.69
C VAL A 26 3.42 -3.96 11.16
N GLY A 27 2.29 -3.71 10.49
CA GLY A 27 2.14 -3.73 9.04
C GLY A 27 2.48 -2.42 8.32
N VAL A 28 3.23 -1.49 8.94
CA VAL A 28 3.79 -0.33 8.24
C VAL A 28 5.28 -0.53 8.03
N SER A 29 5.64 -1.52 7.20
CA SER A 29 6.47 -1.10 6.08
C SER A 29 5.50 -0.37 5.16
N SER A 30 5.38 0.94 5.35
CA SER A 30 5.01 1.84 4.27
C SER A 30 6.00 1.54 3.17
N ARG A 31 5.69 0.55 2.32
CA ARG A 31 6.28 0.49 1.00
C ARG A 31 5.82 1.81 0.42
N GLN A 32 6.73 2.78 0.47
CA GLN A 32 6.59 4.10 -0.10
C GLN A 32 5.78 3.88 -1.36
N ALA A 33 4.51 4.27 -1.36
CA ALA A 33 3.79 4.31 -2.62
C ALA A 33 4.70 5.18 -3.49
N PRO A 34 5.17 4.69 -4.66
CA PRO A 34 5.97 5.52 -5.53
C PRO A 34 5.20 6.82 -5.67
N VAL A 35 5.82 7.94 -5.25
CA VAL A 35 5.25 9.26 -5.47
C VAL A 35 4.96 9.29 -6.96
N ALA A 36 3.67 9.32 -7.32
CA ALA A 36 3.29 9.48 -8.69
C ALA A 36 3.97 10.77 -9.15
N PRO A 37 4.76 10.75 -10.24
CA PRO A 37 5.31 11.98 -10.80
C PRO A 37 4.14 12.96 -10.92
N ASP A 38 4.28 14.12 -10.27
CA ASP A 38 3.26 15.16 -10.26
C ASP A 38 2.76 15.39 -11.69
N ASP A 39 1.47 15.68 -11.83
CA ASP A 39 0.75 15.91 -13.09
C ASP A 39 1.34 17.09 -13.87
N ASP A 40 2.58 16.93 -14.34
CA ASP A 40 3.39 17.99 -14.93
C ASP A 40 2.84 18.24 -16.33
N PRO A 41 2.35 19.46 -16.62
CA PRO A 41 1.70 19.77 -17.89
C PRO A 41 2.62 19.55 -19.10
N ASP A 42 3.93 19.57 -18.87
CA ASP A 42 4.92 19.32 -19.91
C ASP A 42 4.98 17.86 -20.37
N PHE A 43 4.62 16.88 -19.52
CA PHE A 43 4.52 15.47 -19.95
C PHE A 43 3.34 15.28 -20.92
N LEU A 44 2.17 15.84 -20.59
CA LEU A 44 0.98 15.76 -21.42
C LEU A 44 1.17 16.47 -22.78
N ARG A 45 1.87 17.62 -22.78
CA ARG A 45 2.24 18.32 -24.02
C ARG A 45 3.11 17.45 -24.92
N LYS A 46 4.16 16.84 -24.36
CA LYS A 46 5.05 15.93 -25.12
C LYS A 46 4.31 14.69 -25.64
N LEU A 47 3.31 14.19 -24.92
CA LEU A 47 2.50 13.05 -25.35
C LEU A 47 1.60 13.41 -26.54
N GLY A 48 0.93 14.57 -26.48
CA GLY A 48 0.10 15.07 -27.59
C GLY A 48 0.90 15.38 -28.86
N GLU A 49 2.11 15.93 -28.71
CA GLU A 49 3.02 16.17 -29.83
C GLU A 49 3.49 14.88 -30.51
N GLN A 50 3.79 13.84 -29.72
CA GLN A 50 4.17 12.53 -30.25
C GLN A 50 3.02 11.82 -30.97
N GLN A 51 1.80 11.88 -30.41
CA GLN A 51 0.62 11.28 -31.03
C GLN A 51 0.32 11.93 -32.39
N LYS A 52 0.34 13.27 -32.45
CA LYS A 52 0.14 14.00 -33.70
C LYS A 52 1.18 13.66 -34.78
N LYS A 53 2.45 13.53 -34.38
CA LYS A 53 3.52 13.17 -35.32
C LYS A 53 3.35 11.76 -35.88
N GLN A 54 2.87 10.82 -35.07
CA GLN A 54 2.63 9.44 -35.50
C GLN A 54 1.43 9.33 -36.44
N ASP A 55 0.38 10.14 -36.24
CA ASP A 55 -0.77 10.23 -37.14
C ASP A 55 -0.38 10.83 -38.50
N ASP A 56 0.48 11.86 -38.54
CA ASP A 56 0.99 12.45 -39.78
C ASP A 56 1.91 11.49 -40.55
N GLU A 57 2.70 10.66 -39.87
CA GLU A 57 3.58 9.64 -40.49
C GLU A 57 2.82 8.37 -40.95
N GLY A 58 1.67 8.06 -40.34
CA GLY A 58 0.82 6.91 -40.71
C GLY A 58 -0.14 7.16 -41.89
N THR A 59 -0.18 8.40 -42.41
CA THR A 59 -1.09 8.81 -43.51
C THR A 59 -0.33 9.21 -44.79
N GLY A 60 0.93 8.79 -44.94
CA GLY A 60 1.80 9.04 -46.11
C GLY A 60 1.96 7.84 -47.02
#